data_AF-A0A4Z2HP53-F1
#
_entry.id   AF-A0A4Z2HP53-F1
#
_cell.length_a   1.000
_cell.length_b   1.000
_cell.length_c   1.000
_cell.angle_alpha   90.00
_cell.angle_beta   90.00
_cell.angle_gamma   90.00
#
_symmetry.space_group_name_H-M   'P 1'
#
loop_
_entity.id
_entity.type
_entity.pdbx_description
1 polymer ?
#
loop_
_entity_poly.entity_id
_entity_poly.type
_entity_poly.pdbx_seq_one_letter_code
_entity_poly.pdbx_strand_id
1 'polypeptide(L)'
;MASHSDTLVVFFGATAGANGGKLGSDEREIILLVWQIVDLHEKKVGKLHRCLVKPETLELTDECKEDTGLTAEDLAEAEPLDKVLQQVSLPGATIGAILHRGYLKEEVYSIITSSIYCHT
;
A
#
# COMPACT_ATOMS: atom_id res chain seq x y z
N MET A 1 19.94 11.84 23.28
CA MET A 1 19.03 12.72 22.52
C MET A 1 18.37 11.84 21.49
N ALA A 2 17.07 11.56 21.61
CA ALA A 2 16.35 10.77 20.62
C ALA A 2 16.26 11.63 19.35
N SER A 3 17.07 11.30 18.35
CA SER A 3 16.90 11.84 17.00
C SER A 3 15.58 11.28 16.51
N HIS A 4 14.52 12.10 16.56
CA HIS A 4 13.30 11.76 15.84
C HIS A 4 13.73 11.55 14.39
N SER A 5 13.46 10.37 13.88
CA SER A 5 13.62 10.08 12.46
C SER A 5 12.61 10.94 11.73
N ASP A 6 13.09 11.97 11.04
CA ASP A 6 12.29 12.83 10.15
C ASP A 6 11.90 12.05 8.87
N THR A 7 11.64 10.75 8.98
CA THR A 7 11.30 9.88 7.86
C THR A 7 10.04 9.08 8.20
N LEU A 8 9.01 9.30 7.40
CA LEU A 8 7.73 8.62 7.45
C LEU A 8 7.64 7.63 6.30
N VAL A 9 7.31 6.37 6.58
CA VAL A 9 6.90 5.44 5.53
C VAL A 9 5.39 5.43 5.48
N VAL A 10 4.82 5.75 4.32
CA VAL A 10 3.36 5.75 4.11
C VAL A 10 2.99 4.51 3.31
N PHE A 11 2.14 3.65 3.89
CA PHE A 11 1.61 2.46 3.23
C PHE A 11 0.17 2.65 2.74
N PHE A 12 -0.09 2.13 1.54
CA PHE A 12 -1.40 1.96 0.93
C PHE A 12 -1.58 0.49 0.57
N GLY A 13 -2.72 -0.09 0.93
CA GLY A 13 -3.02 -1.49 0.67
C GLY A 13 -4.36 -1.67 -0.02
N ALA A 14 -4.49 -2.72 -0.84
CA ALA A 14 -5.77 -3.23 -1.30
C ALA A 14 -5.96 -4.68 -0.83
N THR A 15 -7.20 -5.03 -0.49
CA THR A 15 -7.59 -6.38 -0.05
C THR A 15 -8.27 -7.14 -1.18
N ALA A 16 -8.25 -8.48 -1.11
CA ALA A 16 -9.01 -9.38 -2.01
C ALA A 16 -10.55 -9.24 -1.89
N GLY A 17 -10.99 -8.56 -0.84
CA GLY A 17 -12.38 -8.41 -0.45
C GLY A 17 -13.07 -7.15 -0.94
N ALA A 18 -14.14 -6.81 -0.21
CA ALA A 18 -15.01 -5.68 -0.49
C ALA A 18 -14.23 -4.35 -0.53
N ASN A 19 -14.64 -3.47 -1.44
CA ASN A 19 -13.97 -2.19 -1.66
C ASN A 19 -14.83 -1.00 -1.16
N GLY A 20 -14.26 0.21 -1.20
CA GLY A 20 -14.97 1.44 -0.86
C GLY A 20 -15.37 1.54 0.61
N GLY A 21 -16.63 1.89 0.90
CA GLY A 21 -17.13 2.04 2.27
C GLY A 21 -17.21 0.75 3.09
N LYS A 22 -16.88 -0.39 2.47
CA LYS A 22 -16.89 -1.73 3.08
C LYS A 22 -15.48 -2.35 3.14
N LEU A 23 -14.42 -1.57 2.88
CA LEU A 23 -13.04 -2.07 2.92
C LEU A 23 -12.74 -2.71 4.29
N GLY A 24 -12.26 -3.96 4.25
CA GLY A 24 -11.94 -4.73 5.47
C GLY A 24 -13.16 -5.25 6.23
N SER A 25 -14.38 -5.05 5.71
CA SER A 25 -15.61 -5.58 6.31
C SER A 25 -15.74 -7.09 6.15
N ASP A 26 -15.06 -7.68 5.17
CA ASP A 26 -15.08 -9.11 4.87
C ASP A 26 -13.76 -9.80 5.24
N GLU A 27 -12.94 -9.16 6.08
CA GLU A 27 -11.68 -9.68 6.65
C GLU A 27 -10.79 -10.40 5.63
N ARG A 28 -10.69 -9.87 4.41
CA ARG A 28 -9.88 -10.45 3.33
C ARG A 28 -8.44 -9.97 3.34
N GLU A 29 -7.57 -10.82 2.83
CA GLU A 29 -6.12 -10.62 2.82
C GLU A 29 -5.66 -9.48 1.90
N ILE A 30 -4.51 -8.88 2.20
CA ILE A 30 -3.87 -7.86 1.37
C ILE A 30 -3.31 -8.51 0.12
N ILE A 31 -3.62 -7.94 -1.06
CA ILE A 31 -3.10 -8.43 -2.35
C ILE A 31 -2.26 -7.41 -3.11
N LEU A 32 -2.24 -6.16 -2.65
CA LEU A 32 -1.42 -5.10 -3.21
C LEU A 32 -0.94 -4.23 -2.06
N LEU A 33 0.37 -4.01 -2.01
CA LEU A 33 1.00 -3.07 -1.10
C LEU A 33 1.80 -2.04 -1.88
N VAL A 34 1.56 -0.77 -1.56
CA VAL A 34 2.22 0.38 -2.15
C VAL A 34 2.75 1.25 -1.03
N TRP A 35 3.98 1.72 -1.19
CA TRP A 35 4.57 2.59 -0.17
C TRP A 35 5.48 3.66 -0.76
N GLN A 36 5.60 4.76 -0.01
CA GLN A 36 6.57 5.82 -0.25
C GLN A 36 7.24 6.22 1.06
N ILE A 37 8.50 6.61 0.92
CA ILE A 37 9.29 7.17 2.01
C ILE A 37 9.20 8.68 1.88
N VAL A 38 8.76 9.36 2.93
CA VAL A 38 8.65 10.81 3.01
C VAL A 38 9.70 11.31 3.99
N ASP A 39 10.60 12.14 3.50
CA ASP A 39 11.52 12.90 4.32
C ASP A 39 10.81 14.18 4.78
N LEU A 40 10.49 14.24 6.07
CA LEU A 40 9.81 15.35 6.73
C LEU A 40 10.75 16.55 6.93
N HIS A 41 12.06 16.31 7.00
CA HIS A 41 13.07 17.36 7.15
C HIS A 41 13.20 18.15 5.85
N GLU A 42 13.44 17.42 4.76
CA GLU A 42 13.64 17.97 3.41
C GLU A 42 12.32 18.25 2.69
N LYS A 43 11.19 17.81 3.26
CA LYS A 43 9.85 17.83 2.64
C LYS A 43 9.84 17.17 1.27
N LYS A 44 10.52 16.03 1.15
CA LYS A 44 10.68 15.29 -0.11
C LYS A 44 9.95 13.96 -0.04
N VAL A 45 9.35 13.58 -1.15
CA VAL A 45 8.76 12.25 -1.34
C VAL A 45 9.69 11.43 -2.20
N GLY A 46 10.05 10.25 -1.71
CA GLY A 46 10.87 9.27 -2.41
C GLY A 46 10.12 8.57 -3.53
N LYS A 47 10.75 7.56 -4.11
CA LYS A 47 10.15 6.74 -5.18
C LYS A 47 8.94 5.97 -4.64
N LEU A 48 7.88 5.86 -5.43
CA LEU A 48 6.79 4.92 -5.14
C LEU A 48 7.25 3.48 -5.40
N HIS A 49 7.03 2.64 -4.41
CA HIS A 49 7.20 1.22 -4.50
C HIS A 49 5.83 0.55 -4.58
N ARG A 50 5.69 -0.44 -5.45
CA ARG A 50 4.46 -1.21 -5.67
C ARG A 50 4.81 -2.68 -5.75
N CYS A 51 4.17 -3.50 -4.92
CA CYS A 51 4.30 -4.95 -4.95
C CYS A 51 2.92 -5.61 -4.83
N LEU A 52 2.69 -6.62 -5.67
CA LEU A 52 1.63 -7.58 -5.42
C LEU A 52 2.01 -8.41 -4.19
N VAL A 53 0.99 -8.77 -3.42
CA VAL A 53 1.12 -9.61 -2.24
C VAL A 53 0.35 -10.88 -2.49
N LYS A 54 1.01 -12.01 -2.27
CA LYS A 54 0.36 -13.31 -2.36
C LYS A 54 -0.52 -13.54 -1.13
N PRO A 55 -1.85 -13.65 -1.28
CA PRO A 55 -2.71 -14.08 -0.19
C PRO A 55 -2.53 -15.60 0.06
N GLU A 56 -2.73 -16.04 1.29
CA GLU A 56 -2.76 -17.44 1.68
C GLU A 56 -3.93 -18.18 1.03
N THR A 57 -5.08 -17.51 0.98
CA THR A 57 -6.28 -17.94 0.26
C THR A 57 -6.40 -17.10 -1.02
N LEU A 58 -6.15 -17.70 -2.20
CA LEU A 58 -6.26 -17.05 -3.52
C LEU A 58 -7.71 -16.70 -3.93
N GLU A 59 -8.57 -16.48 -2.94
CA GLU A 59 -9.97 -16.14 -3.12
C GLU A 59 -10.15 -14.63 -3.33
N LEU A 60 -10.22 -14.24 -4.60
CA LEU A 60 -10.63 -12.90 -4.98
C LEU A 60 -12.15 -12.83 -5.19
N THR A 61 -12.79 -11.81 -4.64
CA THR A 61 -14.18 -11.49 -4.98
C THR A 61 -14.30 -11.11 -6.46
N ASP A 62 -15.46 -11.33 -7.08
CA ASP A 62 -15.65 -10.97 -8.49
C ASP A 62 -15.52 -9.45 -8.71
N GLU A 63 -16.00 -8.64 -7.75
CA GLU A 63 -15.77 -7.18 -7.69
C GLU A 63 -14.27 -6.86 -7.74
N CYS A 64 -13.46 -7.55 -6.94
CA CYS A 64 -12.01 -7.41 -6.92
C CYS A 64 -11.32 -7.92 -8.19
N LYS A 65 -11.90 -8.80 -8.99
CA LYS A 65 -11.29 -9.19 -10.28
C LYS A 65 -11.58 -8.14 -11.35
N GLU A 66 -12.83 -7.67 -11.41
CA GLU A 66 -13.29 -6.70 -12.40
C GLU A 66 -12.62 -5.33 -12.24
N ASP A 67 -12.47 -4.85 -10.99
CA ASP A 67 -11.90 -3.53 -10.71
C ASP A 67 -10.39 -3.42 -11.01
N THR A 68 -9.71 -4.57 -11.09
CA THR A 68 -8.24 -4.65 -10.90
C THR A 68 -7.56 -5.29 -12.08
N GLY A 69 -8.30 -6.15 -12.80
CA GLY A 69 -7.77 -6.99 -13.85
C GLY A 69 -6.80 -8.06 -13.35
N LEU A 70 -6.65 -8.23 -12.02
CA LEU A 70 -5.76 -9.23 -11.44
C LEU A 70 -6.41 -10.61 -11.49
N THR A 71 -5.61 -11.59 -11.88
CA THR A 71 -5.98 -13.00 -11.82
C THR A 71 -5.39 -13.66 -10.57
N ALA A 72 -5.93 -14.83 -10.20
CA ALA A 72 -5.33 -15.63 -9.14
C ALA A 72 -3.89 -16.08 -9.49
N GLU A 73 -3.57 -16.18 -10.79
CA GLU A 73 -2.24 -16.56 -11.28
C GLU A 73 -1.21 -15.45 -10.99
N ASP A 74 -1.57 -14.19 -11.26
CA ASP A 74 -0.71 -13.03 -10.97
C ASP A 74 -0.34 -12.93 -9.47
N LEU A 75 -1.26 -13.31 -8.59
CA LEU A 75 -1.04 -13.31 -7.15
C LEU A 75 -0.32 -14.57 -6.65
N ALA A 76 -0.44 -15.68 -7.37
CA ALA A 76 0.23 -16.93 -7.00
C ALA A 76 1.75 -16.82 -7.17
N GLU A 77 2.22 -16.03 -8.14
CA GLU A 77 3.63 -15.73 -8.40
C GLU A 77 4.19 -14.60 -7.51
N ALA A 78 3.33 -13.88 -6.79
CA ALA A 78 3.74 -12.79 -5.92
C ALA A 78 4.43 -13.29 -4.62
N GLU A 79 5.12 -12.38 -3.95
CA GLU A 79 5.74 -12.65 -2.65
C GLU A 79 4.70 -12.52 -1.51
N PRO A 80 4.82 -13.31 -0.43
CA PRO A 80 3.93 -13.18 0.72
C PRO A 80 4.19 -11.86 1.47
N LEU A 81 3.20 -11.42 2.26
CA LEU A 81 3.21 -10.12 2.92
C LEU A 81 4.48 -9.89 3.76
N ASP A 82 4.92 -10.88 4.53
CA ASP A 82 6.15 -10.76 5.35
C ASP A 82 7.39 -10.43 4.52
N LYS A 83 7.51 -11.04 3.33
CA LYS A 83 8.63 -10.78 2.41
C LYS A 83 8.56 -9.38 1.84
N VAL A 84 7.37 -8.93 1.47
CA VAL A 84 7.16 -7.56 0.98
C VAL A 84 7.45 -6.54 2.08
N LEU A 85 7.00 -6.78 3.32
CA LEU A 85 7.28 -5.91 4.47
C LEU A 85 8.78 -5.85 4.80
N GLN A 86 9.52 -6.95 4.63
CA GLN A 86 10.97 -6.96 4.78
C GLN A 86 11.67 -6.00 3.78
N GLN A 87 11.11 -5.77 2.60
CA GLN A 87 11.66 -4.81 1.62
C GLN A 87 11.54 -3.36 2.08
N VAL A 88 10.67 -3.08 3.07
CA VAL A 88 10.41 -1.72 3.57
C VAL A 88 11.23 -1.39 4.82
N SER A 89 12.13 -2.27 5.23
CA SER A 89 12.93 -2.12 6.44
C SER A 89 13.93 -0.94 6.33
N LEU A 90 13.50 0.22 6.85
CA LEU A 90 14.35 1.39 7.09
C LEU A 90 14.64 1.51 8.59
N PRO A 91 15.90 1.36 9.03
CA PRO A 91 16.26 1.52 10.43
C PRO A 91 15.88 2.91 10.96
N GLY A 92 15.01 2.93 11.95
CA GLY A 92 14.60 4.16 12.64
C GLY A 92 13.40 4.87 12.03
N ALA A 93 12.88 4.53 10.85
CA ALA A 93 11.73 5.23 10.28
C ALA A 93 10.43 5.00 11.09
N THR A 94 9.58 6.03 11.18
CA THR A 94 8.24 5.88 11.74
C THR A 94 7.32 5.32 10.65
N ILE A 95 6.70 4.17 10.91
CA ILE A 95 5.73 3.57 9.98
C ILE A 95 4.37 4.23 10.23
N GLY A 96 3.85 4.93 9.23
CA GLY A 96 2.48 5.42 9.18
C GLY A 96 1.66 4.63 8.17
N ALA A 97 0.54 4.05 8.60
CA ALA A 97 -0.40 3.45 7.66
C ALA A 97 -1.46 4.50 7.26
N ILE A 98 -1.63 4.75 5.96
CA ILE A 98 -2.76 5.51 5.43
C ILE A 98 -3.53 4.56 4.50
N LEU A 99 -4.53 3.88 5.06
CA LEU A 99 -5.46 3.05 4.29
C LEU A 99 -6.45 3.98 3.56
N HIS A 100 -6.08 4.44 2.36
CA HIS A 100 -6.99 5.23 1.52
C HIS A 100 -7.29 4.55 0.17
N ARG A 101 -8.50 3.98 0.13
CA ARG A 101 -9.50 3.98 -0.97
C ARG A 101 -9.06 3.45 -2.34
N GLY A 102 -9.34 2.16 -2.56
CA GLY A 102 -9.61 1.59 -3.87
C GLY A 102 -8.39 1.34 -4.74
N TYR A 103 -8.47 0.26 -5.53
CA TYR A 103 -7.43 -0.18 -6.44
C TYR A 103 -6.80 0.97 -7.22
N LEU A 104 -5.49 1.09 -7.06
CA LEU A 104 -4.66 2.20 -7.54
C LEU A 104 -4.81 2.38 -9.06
N LYS A 105 -5.75 3.22 -9.47
CA LYS A 105 -5.71 3.92 -10.76
C LYS A 105 -4.62 5.02 -10.68
N GLU A 106 -4.04 5.39 -11.82
CA GLU A 106 -3.03 6.47 -11.93
C GLU A 106 -3.42 7.76 -11.17
N GLU A 107 -4.72 8.06 -11.05
CA GLU A 107 -5.24 9.18 -10.26
C GLU A 107 -4.93 9.09 -8.75
N VAL A 108 -4.89 7.89 -8.16
CA VAL A 108 -4.51 7.71 -6.74
C VAL A 108 -3.02 8.03 -6.55
N TYR A 109 -2.18 7.73 -7.54
CA TYR A 109 -0.76 8.13 -7.57
C TYR A 109 -0.61 9.67 -7.52
N SER A 110 -1.47 10.37 -8.27
CA SER A 110 -1.57 11.83 -8.26
C SER A 110 -2.10 12.37 -6.92
N ILE A 111 -3.03 11.68 -6.26
CA ILE A 111 -3.55 12.09 -4.95
C ILE A 111 -2.54 11.83 -3.84
N ILE A 112 -1.76 10.74 -3.86
CA ILE A 112 -0.71 10.49 -2.87
C ILE A 112 0.39 11.56 -2.99
N THR A 113 0.78 11.90 -4.22
CA THR A 113 1.69 13.02 -4.46
C THR A 113 1.06 14.37 -4.13
N SER A 114 -0.26 14.56 -4.26
CA SER A 114 -0.92 15.84 -3.95
C SER A 114 -1.22 16.02 -2.45
N SER A 115 -1.70 15.02 -1.73
CA SER A 115 -2.05 15.11 -0.30
C SER A 115 -0.85 15.29 0.61
N ILE A 116 0.34 14.80 0.23
CA ILE A 116 1.58 15.08 0.96
C ILE A 116 2.04 16.53 0.73
N TYR A 117 1.76 17.11 -0.44
CA TYR A 117 2.10 18.51 -0.76
C TYR A 117 1.01 19.53 -0.36
N CYS A 118 -0.22 19.10 -0.12
CA CYS A 118 -1.35 19.99 0.21
C CYS A 118 -1.48 20.33 1.71
N HIS A 119 -0.60 19.78 2.57
CA HIS A 119 -0.41 20.24 3.95
C HIS A 119 0.87 21.07 4.09
N THR A 120 1.02 22.08 3.24
CA THR A 120 1.96 23.19 3.44
C THR A 120 1.22 24.47 3.79
#